data_AF-A0A1B8U6V5-F1
#
_entry.id   AF-A0A1B8U6V5-F1
#
_cell.length_a   1.000
_cell.length_b   1.000
_cell.length_c   1.000
_cell.angle_alpha   90.00
_cell.angle_beta   90.00
_cell.angle_gamma   90.00
#
_symmetry.space_group_name_H-M   'P 1'
#
loop_
_entity.id
_entity.type
_entity.pdbx_description
1 polymer ?
#
loop_
_entity_poly.entity_id
_entity_poly.type
_entity_poly.pdbx_seq_one_letter_code
_entity_poly.pdbx_strand_id
1 'polypeptide(L)'
;MIKQYENTLKQLIIDVLGDDDKSDYNISKEITEKWFAKRTNAKKNNDGFLFEKRLIFYANFEDLALIIEQNWKEFLPVLFDKKRFQVFFKEVSHFRKIINSGNELIQSQENLLSGIVMDLKNAITIYNNKENLVDEYFISIQKISDNLGNSWIKSDANNKIKPVLKVGDDYELLIEANDPKDRKIEYQLAHFTGKLKIKQDSNRFNFKIDKEFIGQNTMLIIKAFTADADYVNESILKIYLTVLPE
;
A
#
# COMPACT_ATOMS: atom_id res chain seq x y z
N MET A 1 -5.43 12.49 -8.78
CA MET A 1 -5.50 11.62 -9.97
C MET A 1 -4.17 11.04 -10.44
N ILE A 2 -3.13 11.80 -10.84
CA ILE A 2 -1.87 11.18 -11.34
C ILE A 2 -1.23 10.24 -10.31
N LYS A 3 -1.05 10.68 -9.06
CA LYS A 3 -0.53 9.82 -7.99
C LYS A 3 -1.38 8.56 -7.78
N GLN A 4 -2.70 8.66 -7.95
CA GLN A 4 -3.58 7.49 -7.86
C GLN A 4 -3.32 6.53 -9.02
N TYR A 5 -3.18 7.03 -10.25
CA TYR A 5 -2.79 6.20 -11.40
C TYR A 5 -1.47 5.46 -11.15
N GLU A 6 -0.44 6.18 -10.67
CA GLU A 6 0.87 5.58 -10.36
C GLU A 6 0.74 4.49 -9.28
N ASN A 7 0.01 4.76 -8.20
CA ASN A 7 -0.18 3.80 -7.12
C ASN A 7 -1.00 2.59 -7.57
N THR A 8 -2.03 2.79 -8.41
CA THR A 8 -2.81 1.69 -8.99
C THR A 8 -1.95 0.81 -9.89
N LEU A 9 -1.07 1.39 -10.71
CA LEU A 9 -0.11 0.59 -11.50
C LEU A 9 0.88 -0.17 -10.62
N LYS A 10 1.41 0.46 -9.56
CA LYS A 10 2.29 -0.21 -8.59
C LYS A 10 1.59 -1.39 -7.94
N GLN A 11 0.33 -1.22 -7.53
CA GLN A 11 -0.46 -2.30 -6.93
C GLN A 11 -0.66 -3.44 -7.93
N LEU A 12 -1.07 -3.14 -9.17
CA LEU A 12 -1.20 -4.15 -10.23
C LEU A 12 0.11 -4.91 -10.46
N ILE A 13 1.25 -4.21 -10.49
CA ILE A 13 2.56 -4.86 -10.64
C ILE A 13 2.85 -5.78 -9.46
N ILE A 14 2.54 -5.37 -8.23
CA ILE A 14 2.70 -6.21 -7.03
C ILE A 14 1.79 -7.43 -7.10
N ASP A 15 0.54 -7.27 -7.52
CA ASP A 15 -0.43 -8.36 -7.57
C ASP A 15 -0.04 -9.43 -8.62
N VAL A 16 0.61 -9.01 -9.71
CA VAL A 16 1.02 -9.89 -10.81
C VAL A 16 2.44 -10.47 -10.62
N LEU A 17 3.41 -9.67 -10.17
CA LEU A 17 4.83 -10.04 -10.11
C LEU A 17 5.41 -10.14 -8.68
N GLY A 18 4.63 -9.77 -7.66
CA GLY A 18 5.08 -9.68 -6.28
C GLY A 18 5.80 -8.37 -5.93
N ASP A 19 6.12 -8.19 -4.65
CA ASP A 19 6.78 -7.00 -4.11
C ASP A 19 8.20 -7.26 -3.55
N ASP A 20 8.76 -8.44 -3.77
CA ASP A 20 10.10 -8.82 -3.33
C ASP A 20 11.19 -8.03 -4.09
N ASP A 21 12.34 -7.82 -3.46
CA ASP A 21 13.51 -7.20 -4.09
C ASP A 21 14.03 -8.00 -5.30
N LYS A 22 13.68 -9.29 -5.38
CA LYS A 22 14.01 -10.23 -6.45
C LYS A 22 12.83 -10.51 -7.39
N SER A 23 11.70 -9.80 -7.24
CA SER A 23 10.59 -9.92 -8.18
C SER A 23 11.07 -9.72 -9.62
N ASP A 24 10.55 -10.53 -10.53
CA ASP A 24 11.03 -10.58 -11.92
C ASP A 24 10.47 -9.42 -12.76
N TYR A 25 10.92 -8.21 -12.44
CA TYR A 25 10.50 -7.00 -13.15
C TYR A 25 11.03 -6.94 -14.58
N ASN A 26 11.94 -7.82 -15.00
CA ASN A 26 12.55 -7.86 -16.33
C ASN A 26 13.08 -6.49 -16.83
N ILE A 27 13.67 -5.71 -15.93
CA ILE A 27 14.30 -4.42 -16.22
C ILE A 27 15.81 -4.47 -15.97
N SER A 28 16.54 -3.51 -16.55
CA SER A 28 17.99 -3.48 -16.43
C SER A 28 18.46 -3.27 -14.99
N LYS A 29 19.64 -3.83 -14.68
CA LYS A 29 20.29 -3.68 -13.38
C LYS A 29 20.55 -2.21 -13.02
N GLU A 30 20.83 -1.38 -14.02
CA GLU A 30 21.05 0.05 -13.80
C GLU A 30 19.80 0.77 -13.25
N ILE A 31 18.60 0.39 -13.72
CA ILE A 31 17.35 0.96 -13.24
C ILE A 31 17.09 0.51 -11.79
N THR A 32 17.24 -0.79 -11.51
CA THR A 32 17.02 -1.32 -10.15
C THR A 32 18.03 -0.76 -9.15
N GLU A 33 19.30 -0.59 -9.53
CA GLU A 33 20.32 0.06 -8.71
C GLU A 33 19.95 1.51 -8.34
N LYS A 34 19.34 2.27 -9.26
CA LYS A 34 18.80 3.62 -8.96
C LYS A 34 17.68 3.56 -7.91
N TRP A 35 16.81 2.55 -7.96
CA TRP A 35 15.73 2.39 -6.97
C TRP A 35 16.28 2.01 -5.60
N PHE A 36 17.25 1.09 -5.54
CA PHE A 36 17.95 0.75 -4.29
C PHE A 36 18.67 1.96 -3.68
N ALA A 37 19.29 2.80 -4.50
CA ALA A 37 19.92 4.03 -4.04
C ALA A 37 18.90 5.01 -3.44
N LYS A 38 17.75 5.22 -4.10
CA LYS A 38 16.65 6.04 -3.55
C LYS A 38 16.11 5.48 -2.23
N ARG A 39 15.90 4.17 -2.15
CA ARG A 39 15.47 3.50 -0.91
C ARG A 39 16.48 3.67 0.21
N THR A 40 17.77 3.51 -0.09
CA THR A 40 18.85 3.68 0.88
C THR A 40 18.91 5.13 1.39
N ASN A 41 18.73 6.12 0.51
CA ASN A 41 18.67 7.52 0.90
C ASN A 41 17.43 7.82 1.75
N ALA A 42 16.26 7.31 1.38
CA ALA A 42 15.04 7.45 2.18
C ALA A 42 15.21 6.82 3.58
N LYS A 43 15.85 5.65 3.65
CA LYS A 43 16.21 5.01 4.92
C LYS A 43 17.12 5.91 5.76
N LYS A 44 18.16 6.50 5.18
CA LYS A 44 19.06 7.42 5.90
C LYS A 44 18.37 8.68 6.40
N ASN A 45 17.49 9.28 5.60
CA ASN A 45 16.83 10.54 5.92
C ASN A 45 15.73 10.41 6.98
N ASN A 46 15.16 9.21 7.14
CA ASN A 46 14.07 8.93 8.08
C ASN A 46 14.52 8.06 9.26
N ASP A 47 15.75 8.29 9.74
CA ASP A 47 16.40 7.59 10.87
C ASP A 47 16.37 6.05 10.79
N GLY A 48 16.22 5.49 9.59
CA GLY A 48 16.20 4.05 9.36
C GLY A 48 14.84 3.37 9.52
N PHE A 49 13.82 4.08 10.02
CA PHE A 49 12.57 3.45 10.49
C PHE A 49 11.36 3.77 9.61
N LEU A 50 11.10 5.04 9.31
CA LEU A 50 9.90 5.46 8.57
C LEU A 50 10.19 5.59 7.07
N PHE A 51 10.44 4.47 6.38
CA PHE A 51 10.63 4.47 4.93
C PHE A 51 9.89 3.32 4.24
N GLU A 52 9.58 3.49 2.96
CA GLU A 52 8.95 2.44 2.16
C GLU A 52 9.97 1.32 1.89
N LYS A 53 9.57 0.08 2.14
CA LYS A 53 10.46 -1.08 2.01
C LYS A 53 10.39 -1.66 0.60
N ARG A 54 9.19 -1.66 0.00
CA ARG A 54 8.93 -2.23 -1.33
C ARG A 54 9.68 -1.43 -2.39
N LEU A 55 10.55 -2.12 -3.14
CA LEU A 55 11.44 -1.47 -4.09
C LEU A 55 10.68 -0.71 -5.20
N ILE A 56 9.56 -1.27 -5.66
CA ILE A 56 8.71 -0.70 -6.73
C ILE A 56 8.19 0.71 -6.42
N PHE A 57 8.10 1.11 -5.15
CA PHE A 57 7.65 2.45 -4.80
C PHE A 57 8.68 3.54 -5.13
N TYR A 58 9.94 3.15 -5.36
CA TYR A 58 11.02 4.03 -5.79
C TYR A 58 11.17 4.12 -7.31
N ALA A 59 10.38 3.34 -8.05
CA ALA A 59 10.29 3.41 -9.49
C ALA A 59 9.79 4.78 -9.95
N ASN A 60 10.38 5.29 -11.03
CA ASN A 60 9.85 6.47 -11.71
C ASN A 60 8.57 6.10 -12.47
N PHE A 61 7.85 7.11 -12.94
CA PHE A 61 6.62 6.89 -13.68
C PHE A 61 6.84 6.01 -14.91
N GLU A 62 7.84 6.35 -15.71
CA GLU A 62 8.22 5.68 -16.95
C GLU A 62 8.67 4.23 -16.73
N ASP A 63 9.25 3.96 -15.57
CA ASP A 63 9.68 2.62 -15.18
C ASP A 63 8.49 1.67 -15.03
N LEU A 64 7.34 2.15 -14.55
CA LEU A 64 6.13 1.34 -14.39
C LEU A 64 5.61 0.82 -15.74
N ALA A 65 5.62 1.68 -16.77
CA ALA A 65 5.27 1.24 -18.13
C ALA A 65 6.29 0.24 -18.66
N LEU A 66 7.58 0.47 -18.43
CA LEU A 66 8.62 -0.45 -18.89
C LEU A 66 8.44 -1.85 -18.28
N ILE A 67 8.18 -1.97 -16.98
CA ILE A 67 7.92 -3.27 -16.33
C ILE A 67 6.74 -3.98 -17.01
N ILE A 68 5.62 -3.28 -17.20
CA ILE A 68 4.42 -3.84 -17.82
C ILE A 68 4.70 -4.27 -19.26
N GLU A 69 5.47 -3.49 -20.02
CA GLU A 69 5.79 -3.79 -21.41
C GLU A 69 6.69 -5.01 -21.58
N GLN A 70 7.68 -5.18 -20.70
CA GLN A 70 8.61 -6.32 -20.72
C GLN A 70 7.92 -7.61 -20.25
N ASN A 71 6.96 -7.50 -19.33
CA ASN A 71 6.21 -8.63 -18.78
C ASN A 71 4.79 -8.73 -19.36
N TRP A 72 4.57 -8.24 -20.60
CA TRP A 72 3.22 -8.04 -21.13
C TRP A 72 2.33 -9.28 -21.10
N LYS A 73 2.90 -10.48 -21.22
CA LYS A 73 2.15 -11.75 -21.16
C LYS A 73 1.41 -11.91 -19.84
N GLU A 74 2.03 -11.53 -18.73
CA GLU A 74 1.45 -11.64 -17.38
C GLU A 74 0.36 -10.58 -17.15
N PHE A 75 0.48 -9.41 -17.79
CA PHE A 75 -0.49 -8.33 -17.68
C PHE A 75 -1.63 -8.40 -18.71
N LEU A 76 -1.50 -9.23 -19.75
CA LEU A 76 -2.51 -9.39 -20.80
C LEU A 76 -3.91 -9.75 -20.27
N PRO A 77 -4.07 -10.65 -19.28
CA PRO A 77 -5.38 -10.97 -18.70
C PRO A 77 -6.09 -9.78 -18.05
N VAL A 78 -5.33 -8.77 -17.62
CA VAL A 78 -5.84 -7.58 -16.91
C VAL A 78 -6.05 -6.41 -17.86
N LEU A 79 -5.04 -6.09 -18.67
CA LEU A 79 -5.00 -4.87 -19.48
C LEU A 79 -5.56 -5.07 -20.90
N PHE A 80 -5.70 -6.32 -21.34
CA PHE A 80 -6.27 -6.76 -22.63
C PHE A 80 -5.56 -6.27 -23.89
N ASP A 81 -5.42 -4.95 -24.09
CA ASP A 81 -4.88 -4.32 -25.29
C ASP A 81 -3.64 -3.46 -24.98
N LYS A 82 -2.50 -3.88 -25.53
CA LYS A 82 -1.20 -3.20 -25.36
C LYS A 82 -1.19 -1.78 -25.90
N LYS A 83 -1.77 -1.57 -27.08
CA LYS A 83 -1.79 -0.26 -27.72
C LYS A 83 -2.66 0.70 -26.92
N ARG A 84 -3.80 0.22 -26.42
CA ARG A 84 -4.68 1.03 -25.55
C ARG A 84 -3.95 1.46 -24.28
N PHE A 85 -3.29 0.53 -23.58
CA PHE A 85 -2.47 0.84 -22.42
C PHE A 85 -1.40 1.89 -22.74
N GLN A 86 -0.65 1.72 -23.82
CA GLN A 86 0.40 2.66 -24.24
C GLN A 86 -0.15 4.06 -24.53
N VAL A 87 -1.30 4.16 -25.20
CA VAL A 87 -1.95 5.46 -25.48
C VAL A 87 -2.36 6.14 -24.18
N PHE A 88 -3.03 5.44 -23.27
CA PHE A 88 -3.45 6.00 -21.99
C PHE A 88 -2.28 6.39 -21.11
N PHE A 89 -1.25 5.54 -21.02
CA PHE A 89 -0.04 5.86 -20.28
C PHE A 89 0.66 7.11 -20.82
N LYS A 90 0.75 7.25 -22.15
CA LYS A 90 1.31 8.43 -22.81
C LYS A 90 0.49 9.70 -22.51
N GLU A 91 -0.83 9.59 -22.49
CA GLU A 91 -1.71 10.71 -22.16
C GLU A 91 -1.53 11.15 -20.70
N VAL A 92 -1.47 10.22 -19.75
CA VAL A 92 -1.18 10.52 -18.34
C VAL A 92 0.24 11.11 -18.19
N SER A 93 1.22 10.61 -18.95
CA SER A 93 2.58 11.20 -19.00
C SER A 93 2.55 12.66 -19.47
N HIS A 94 1.73 12.97 -20.47
CA HIS A 94 1.55 14.33 -20.96
C HIS A 94 0.95 15.24 -19.88
N PHE A 95 -0.13 14.82 -19.22
CA PHE A 95 -0.73 15.57 -18.11
C PHE A 95 0.23 15.76 -16.93
N ARG A 96 1.05 14.75 -16.63
CA ARG A 96 2.11 14.85 -15.62
C ARG A 96 3.11 15.95 -15.94
N LYS A 97 3.50 16.10 -17.22
CA LYS A 97 4.40 17.17 -17.65
C LYS A 97 3.77 18.55 -17.50
N ILE A 98 2.49 18.71 -17.84
CA ILE A 98 1.75 19.96 -17.65
C ILE A 98 1.77 20.36 -16.16
N ILE A 99 1.37 19.44 -15.28
CA ILE A 99 1.36 19.69 -13.83
C ILE A 99 2.77 19.99 -13.29
N ASN A 100 3.79 19.23 -13.71
CA ASN A 100 5.17 19.46 -13.27
C ASN A 100 5.75 20.79 -13.75
N SER A 101 5.21 21.37 -14.83
CA SER A 101 5.57 22.71 -15.31
C SER A 101 4.87 23.84 -14.54
N GLY A 102 4.05 23.50 -13.54
CA GLY A 102 3.28 24.46 -12.74
C GLY A 102 1.94 24.86 -13.36
N ASN A 103 1.54 24.26 -14.48
CA ASN A 103 0.28 24.53 -15.15
C ASN A 103 -0.84 23.63 -14.61
N GLU A 104 -2.06 24.15 -14.56
CA GLU A 104 -3.25 23.36 -14.25
C GLU A 104 -3.80 22.65 -15.50
N LEU A 105 -4.47 21.52 -15.29
CA LEU A 105 -5.18 20.83 -16.36
C LEU A 105 -6.51 21.55 -16.61
N ILE A 106 -6.93 21.65 -17.87
CA ILE A 106 -8.28 22.12 -18.18
C ILE A 106 -9.31 21.01 -17.86
N GLN A 107 -10.57 21.39 -17.63
CA GLN A 107 -11.63 20.45 -17.21
C GLN A 107 -11.73 19.19 -18.09
N SER A 108 -11.56 19.31 -19.42
CA SER A 108 -11.61 18.16 -20.32
C SER A 108 -10.44 17.19 -20.11
N GLN A 109 -9.26 17.69 -19.78
CA GLN A 109 -8.08 16.88 -19.46
C GLN A 109 -8.24 16.21 -18.09
N GLU A 110 -8.80 16.91 -17.10
CA GLU A 110 -9.12 16.32 -15.79
C GLU A 110 -10.13 15.18 -15.93
N ASN A 111 -11.20 15.38 -16.71
CA ASN A 111 -12.22 14.37 -16.95
C ASN A 111 -11.61 13.15 -17.68
N LEU A 112 -10.75 13.38 -18.67
CA LEU A 112 -10.06 12.29 -19.37
C LEU A 112 -9.11 11.53 -18.45
N LEU A 113 -8.30 12.24 -17.64
CA LEU A 113 -7.43 11.62 -16.65
C LEU A 113 -8.24 10.79 -15.64
N SER A 114 -9.39 11.30 -15.19
CA SER A 114 -10.28 10.56 -14.30
C SER A 114 -10.83 9.31 -14.98
N GLY A 115 -11.29 9.42 -16.22
CA GLY A 115 -11.75 8.28 -17.01
C GLY A 115 -10.68 7.20 -17.17
N ILE A 116 -9.44 7.58 -17.47
CA ILE A 116 -8.31 6.64 -17.60
C ILE A 116 -8.02 5.93 -16.27
N VAL A 117 -8.02 6.65 -15.15
CA VAL A 117 -7.78 6.06 -13.82
C VAL A 117 -8.89 5.07 -13.46
N MET A 118 -10.15 5.46 -13.67
CA MET A 118 -11.30 4.60 -13.39
C MET A 118 -11.33 3.38 -14.29
N ASP A 119 -10.97 3.52 -15.57
CA ASP A 119 -10.86 2.40 -16.51
C ASP A 119 -9.80 1.38 -16.08
N LEU A 120 -8.61 1.84 -15.66
CA LEU A 120 -7.56 0.97 -15.12
C LEU A 120 -8.04 0.22 -13.86
N LYS A 121 -8.66 0.94 -12.92
CA LYS A 121 -9.23 0.33 -11.71
C LYS A 121 -10.28 -0.73 -12.08
N ASN A 122 -11.18 -0.41 -12.99
CA ASN A 122 -12.20 -1.35 -13.46
C ASN A 122 -11.61 -2.58 -14.15
N ALA A 123 -10.53 -2.44 -14.92
CA ALA A 123 -9.86 -3.55 -15.58
C ALA A 123 -9.23 -4.52 -14.56
N ILE A 124 -8.54 -3.98 -13.55
CA ILE A 124 -8.05 -4.74 -12.39
C ILE A 124 -9.21 -5.42 -11.69
N THR A 125 -10.32 -4.70 -11.51
CA THR A 125 -11.51 -5.22 -10.87
C THR A 125 -12.14 -6.39 -11.59
N ILE A 126 -12.32 -6.28 -12.90
CA ILE A 126 -12.85 -7.38 -13.71
C ILE A 126 -11.94 -8.61 -13.66
N TYR A 127 -10.62 -8.42 -13.72
CA TYR A 127 -9.66 -9.52 -13.63
C TYR A 127 -9.76 -10.24 -12.27
N ASN A 128 -9.71 -9.48 -11.19
CA ASN A 128 -9.78 -10.00 -9.84
C ASN A 128 -11.10 -10.70 -9.54
N ASN A 129 -12.23 -10.17 -10.04
CA ASN A 129 -13.55 -10.81 -9.92
C ASN A 129 -13.60 -12.17 -10.61
N LYS A 130 -12.99 -12.30 -11.80
CA LYS A 130 -12.92 -13.60 -12.51
C LYS A 130 -12.09 -14.62 -11.74
N GLU A 131 -11.11 -14.16 -10.98
CA GLU A 131 -10.25 -14.97 -10.11
C GLU A 131 -10.80 -15.14 -8.68
N ASN A 132 -12.03 -14.66 -8.39
CA ASN A 132 -12.65 -14.66 -7.05
C ASN A 132 -11.80 -13.98 -5.95
N LEU A 133 -11.05 -12.94 -6.30
CA LEU A 133 -10.22 -12.21 -5.34
C LEU A 133 -11.11 -11.32 -4.46
N VAL A 134 -11.28 -11.72 -3.20
CA VAL A 134 -12.10 -11.08 -2.16
C VAL A 134 -11.76 -9.59 -1.96
N ASP A 135 -10.53 -9.16 -2.29
CA ASP A 135 -10.01 -7.81 -2.11
C ASP A 135 -10.68 -6.71 -2.99
N GLU A 136 -11.60 -7.12 -3.86
CA GLU A 136 -12.45 -6.29 -4.76
C GLU A 136 -13.69 -5.68 -4.11
N TYR A 137 -14.26 -6.40 -3.15
CA TYR A 137 -15.49 -6.02 -2.49
C TYR A 137 -15.20 -5.42 -1.14
N PHE A 138 -14.15 -5.92 -0.50
CA PHE A 138 -13.84 -5.58 0.86
C PHE A 138 -12.61 -4.68 0.92
N ILE A 139 -12.66 -3.69 1.80
CA ILE A 139 -11.48 -2.98 2.24
C ILE A 139 -10.42 -3.99 2.68
N SER A 140 -9.16 -3.71 2.37
CA SER A 140 -8.05 -4.59 2.73
C SER A 140 -6.92 -3.78 3.38
N ILE A 141 -6.46 -4.22 4.56
CA ILE A 141 -5.21 -3.71 5.15
C ILE A 141 -4.08 -4.35 4.36
N GLN A 142 -3.33 -3.53 3.64
CA GLN A 142 -2.21 -3.96 2.82
C GLN A 142 -0.95 -4.14 3.67
N LYS A 143 -0.73 -3.23 4.63
CA LYS A 143 0.49 -3.19 5.43
C LYS A 143 0.29 -2.48 6.76
N ILE A 144 0.97 -2.95 7.79
CA ILE A 144 1.19 -2.23 9.04
C ILE A 144 2.69 -2.06 9.22
N SER A 145 3.15 -0.89 9.64
CA SER A 145 4.56 -0.63 9.99
C SER A 145 4.63 0.02 11.37
N ASP A 146 5.70 -0.25 12.12
CA ASP A 146 5.95 0.42 13.41
C ASP A 146 7.17 1.35 13.37
N ASN A 147 7.35 2.15 14.42
CA ASN A 147 8.53 3.00 14.61
C ASN A 147 9.81 2.23 14.99
N LEU A 148 9.75 0.91 15.16
CA LEU A 148 10.91 0.04 15.39
C LEU A 148 11.39 -0.64 14.09
N GLY A 149 10.76 -0.35 12.95
CA GLY A 149 11.15 -0.84 11.64
C GLY A 149 10.60 -2.23 11.30
N ASN A 150 9.63 -2.72 12.07
CA ASN A 150 8.87 -3.92 11.76
C ASN A 150 7.77 -3.60 10.74
N SER A 151 7.32 -4.62 10.02
CA SER A 151 6.16 -4.50 9.13
C SER A 151 5.43 -5.83 9.00
N TRP A 152 4.12 -5.76 8.83
CA TRP A 152 3.23 -6.93 8.69
C TRP A 152 2.36 -6.76 7.45
N ILE A 153 2.23 -7.83 6.66
CA ILE A 153 1.37 -7.91 5.46
C ILE A 153 0.45 -9.13 5.57
N LYS A 154 -0.70 -9.09 4.89
CA LYS A 154 -1.76 -10.13 4.97
C LYS A 154 -1.29 -11.51 4.48
N SER A 155 -0.33 -11.57 3.56
CA SER A 155 0.21 -12.81 2.96
C SER A 155 1.25 -13.52 3.84
N ASP A 156 1.75 -12.89 4.90
CA ASP A 156 2.69 -13.54 5.81
C ASP A 156 1.96 -14.56 6.67
N ALA A 157 1.92 -15.81 6.19
CA ALA A 157 1.48 -17.00 6.94
C ALA A 157 2.25 -17.21 8.26
N ASN A 158 3.26 -16.38 8.53
CA ASN A 158 4.09 -16.37 9.72
C ASN A 158 4.25 -14.92 10.23
N ASN A 159 3.24 -14.40 10.94
CA ASN A 159 3.36 -13.27 11.88
C ASN A 159 4.35 -13.59 13.03
N LYS A 160 5.60 -13.93 12.70
CA LYS A 160 6.68 -14.30 13.63
C LYS A 160 7.38 -13.08 14.22
N ILE A 161 7.18 -11.91 13.62
CA ILE A 161 7.76 -10.67 14.12
C ILE A 161 7.02 -10.27 15.41
N LYS A 162 7.74 -10.37 16.53
CA LYS A 162 7.30 -9.97 17.86
C LYS A 162 8.27 -8.94 18.42
N PRO A 163 8.01 -7.64 18.20
CA PRO A 163 8.81 -6.57 18.78
C PRO A 163 8.85 -6.72 20.30
N VAL A 164 10.00 -6.44 20.90
CA VAL A 164 10.17 -6.40 22.35
C VAL A 164 10.12 -4.95 22.81
N LEU A 165 9.19 -4.64 23.71
CA LEU A 165 8.92 -3.30 24.22
C LEU A 165 8.97 -3.33 25.75
N LYS A 166 9.14 -2.15 26.35
CA LYS A 166 9.05 -1.92 27.79
C LYS A 166 7.86 -1.04 28.11
N VAL A 167 7.38 -1.14 29.34
CA VAL A 167 6.38 -0.20 29.87
C VAL A 167 6.93 1.23 29.76
N GLY A 168 6.09 2.14 29.25
CA GLY A 168 6.41 3.56 29.08
C GLY A 168 6.92 3.94 27.69
N ASP A 169 7.33 2.96 26.86
CA ASP A 169 7.79 3.20 25.49
C ASP A 169 6.69 3.88 24.66
N ASP A 170 7.09 4.86 23.84
CA ASP A 170 6.24 5.46 22.82
C ASP A 170 6.24 4.57 21.57
N TYR A 171 5.08 4.00 21.25
CA TYR A 171 4.93 3.08 20.14
C TYR A 171 4.01 3.67 19.08
N GLU A 172 4.48 3.63 17.84
CA GLU A 172 3.76 4.19 16.70
C GLU A 172 3.45 3.09 15.68
N LEU A 173 2.24 3.10 15.15
CA LEU A 173 1.81 2.25 14.05
C LEU A 173 1.29 3.11 12.90
N LEU A 174 1.77 2.84 11.69
CA LEU A 174 1.23 3.37 10.45
C LEU A 174 0.55 2.22 9.70
N ILE A 175 -0.73 2.37 9.35
CA ILE A 175 -1.45 1.35 8.57
C ILE A 175 -1.80 1.86 7.18
N GLU A 176 -1.59 1.01 6.20
CA GLU A 176 -1.90 1.24 4.81
C GLU A 176 -3.06 0.31 4.45
N ALA A 177 -4.20 0.89 4.10
CA ALA A 177 -5.39 0.16 3.71
C ALA A 177 -5.96 0.75 2.41
N ASN A 178 -6.58 -0.11 1.61
CA ASN A 178 -7.23 0.28 0.37
C ASN A 178 -8.68 -0.15 0.41
N ASP A 179 -9.60 0.78 0.16
CA ASP A 179 -10.99 0.44 -0.16
C ASP A 179 -11.14 0.47 -1.69
N PRO A 180 -11.56 -0.63 -2.33
CA PRO A 180 -11.63 -0.71 -3.78
C PRO A 180 -12.64 0.27 -4.39
N LYS A 181 -13.61 0.76 -3.60
CA LYS A 181 -14.60 1.76 -4.02
C LYS A 181 -14.23 3.18 -3.57
N ASP A 182 -13.00 3.40 -3.12
CA ASP A 182 -12.48 4.69 -2.61
C ASP A 182 -13.37 5.32 -1.52
N ARG A 183 -14.09 4.52 -0.74
CA ARG A 183 -14.90 5.03 0.39
C ARG A 183 -13.99 5.56 1.49
N LYS A 184 -14.53 6.46 2.33
CA LYS A 184 -13.79 6.97 3.49
C LYS A 184 -13.45 5.82 4.44
N ILE A 185 -12.16 5.66 4.74
CA ILE A 185 -11.64 4.64 5.64
C ILE A 185 -11.54 5.22 7.05
N GLU A 186 -12.04 4.47 8.01
CA GLU A 186 -11.84 4.67 9.44
C GLU A 186 -10.97 3.54 10.01
N TYR A 187 -10.19 3.84 11.05
CA TYR A 187 -9.27 2.92 11.66
C TYR A 187 -9.57 2.71 13.13
N GLN A 188 -9.31 1.50 13.62
CA GLN A 188 -9.38 1.17 15.03
C GLN A 188 -8.18 0.33 15.44
N LEU A 189 -7.55 0.70 16.55
CA LEU A 189 -6.56 -0.09 17.26
C LEU A 189 -7.17 -0.55 18.59
N ALA A 190 -7.08 -1.84 18.89
CA ALA A 190 -7.48 -2.36 20.19
C ALA A 190 -6.47 -3.36 20.74
N HIS A 191 -6.23 -3.30 22.05
CA HIS A 191 -5.59 -4.40 22.77
C HIS A 191 -6.60 -5.52 22.98
N PHE A 192 -6.18 -6.78 22.88
CA PHE A 192 -7.13 -7.92 22.88
C PHE A 192 -7.96 -8.05 24.16
N THR A 193 -7.45 -7.60 25.31
CA THR A 193 -8.20 -7.58 26.58
C THR A 193 -9.16 -6.40 26.69
N GLY A 194 -9.23 -5.53 25.68
CA GLY A 194 -10.10 -4.34 25.66
C GLY A 194 -9.54 -3.12 26.41
N LYS A 195 -8.34 -3.23 26.99
CA LYS A 195 -7.72 -2.19 27.82
C LYS A 195 -7.26 -0.95 27.05
N LEU A 196 -6.92 -1.13 25.79
CA LEU A 196 -6.70 -0.04 24.84
C LEU A 196 -7.74 -0.17 23.73
N LYS A 197 -8.40 0.94 23.40
CA LYS A 197 -9.25 1.05 22.22
C LYS A 197 -9.19 2.49 21.71
N ILE A 198 -8.58 2.66 20.54
CA ILE A 198 -8.48 3.95 19.85
C ILE A 198 -9.20 3.80 18.52
N LYS A 199 -10.07 4.75 18.19
CA LYS A 199 -10.76 4.85 16.91
C LYS A 199 -10.53 6.25 16.33
N GLN A 200 -10.16 6.33 15.06
CA GLN A 200 -9.80 7.60 14.40
C GLN A 200 -9.84 7.49 12.87
N ASP A 201 -9.91 8.64 12.20
CA ASP A 201 -9.83 8.75 10.73
C ASP A 201 -8.39 8.65 10.22
N SER A 202 -7.41 9.01 11.05
CA SER A 202 -5.99 8.95 10.66
C SER A 202 -5.50 7.52 10.68
N ASN A 203 -4.67 7.16 9.70
CA ASN A 203 -4.05 5.85 9.59
C ASN A 203 -2.79 5.69 10.46
N ARG A 204 -2.47 6.68 11.30
CA ARG A 204 -1.31 6.69 12.20
C ARG A 204 -1.73 6.70 13.66
N PHE A 205 -1.36 5.67 14.41
CA PHE A 205 -1.59 5.53 15.84
C PHE A 205 -0.31 5.81 16.60
N ASN A 206 -0.40 6.59 17.68
CA ASN A 206 0.68 6.82 18.62
C ASN A 206 0.12 6.60 20.04
N PHE A 207 0.77 5.75 20.82
CA PHE A 207 0.34 5.41 22.17
C PHE A 207 1.52 4.92 23.02
N LYS A 208 1.37 5.03 24.35
CA LYS A 208 2.34 4.50 25.30
C LYS A 208 2.04 3.04 25.63
N ILE A 209 3.10 2.25 25.82
CA ILE A 209 2.99 0.88 26.31
C ILE A 209 2.66 0.88 27.80
N ASP A 210 1.49 0.38 28.13
CA ASP A 210 0.97 0.35 29.50
C ASP A 210 1.45 -0.90 30.27
N LYS A 211 1.46 -0.86 31.60
CA LYS A 211 1.72 -2.02 32.47
C LYS A 211 0.75 -3.16 32.21
N GLU A 212 -0.48 -2.85 31.82
CA GLU A 212 -1.49 -3.84 31.45
C GLU A 212 -1.16 -4.60 30.15
N PHE A 213 -0.15 -4.16 29.39
CA PHE A 213 0.31 -4.85 28.18
C PHE A 213 1.42 -5.85 28.47
N ILE A 214 1.94 -5.94 29.70
CA ILE A 214 3.03 -6.87 30.07
C ILE A 214 2.64 -8.31 29.70
N GLY A 215 3.51 -8.98 28.95
CA GLY A 215 3.28 -10.34 28.50
C GLY A 215 4.20 -10.77 27.37
N GLN A 216 4.43 -12.09 27.27
CA GLN A 216 5.24 -12.69 26.19
C GLN A 216 4.51 -12.72 24.83
N ASN A 217 3.20 -12.48 24.81
CA ASN A 217 2.39 -12.56 23.59
C ASN A 217 1.20 -11.59 23.64
N THR A 218 1.51 -10.32 23.76
CA THR A 218 0.51 -9.24 23.80
C THR A 218 0.00 -8.96 22.40
N MET A 219 -1.31 -9.12 22.19
CA MET A 219 -1.93 -8.98 20.87
C MET A 219 -2.60 -7.62 20.71
N LEU A 220 -2.27 -6.95 19.61
CA LEU A 220 -3.02 -5.79 19.11
C LEU A 220 -3.86 -6.22 17.91
N ILE A 221 -5.12 -5.79 17.92
CA ILE A 221 -6.10 -5.97 16.86
C ILE A 221 -6.24 -4.63 16.14
N ILE A 222 -5.85 -4.61 14.87
CA ILE A 222 -5.97 -3.45 14.01
C ILE A 222 -7.11 -3.71 13.04
N LYS A 223 -8.02 -2.75 12.95
CA LYS A 223 -9.13 -2.75 11.99
C LYS A 223 -9.06 -1.53 11.08
N ALA A 224 -9.35 -1.74 9.81
CA ALA A 224 -9.73 -0.69 8.87
C ALA A 224 -11.13 -1.02 8.36
N PHE A 225 -12.03 -0.03 8.32
CA PHE A 225 -13.42 -0.25 7.89
C PHE A 225 -13.97 1.00 7.21
N THR A 226 -15.04 0.82 6.44
CA THR A 226 -15.78 1.95 5.83
C THR A 226 -17.23 1.92 6.32
N ALA A 227 -17.65 2.95 7.04
CA ALA A 227 -19.01 2.99 7.61
C ALA A 227 -20.11 3.15 6.55
N ASP A 228 -19.78 3.76 5.40
CA ASP A 228 -20.73 4.10 4.34
C ASP A 228 -21.05 2.92 3.39
N ALA A 229 -20.62 1.70 3.73
CA ALA A 229 -20.93 0.50 2.95
C ALA A 229 -22.31 -0.07 3.30
N ASP A 230 -23.00 -0.63 2.31
CA ASP A 230 -24.27 -1.34 2.44
C ASP A 230 -24.13 -2.77 3.02
N TYR A 231 -22.90 -3.18 3.33
CA TYR A 231 -22.52 -4.44 3.94
C TYR A 231 -21.39 -4.22 4.95
N VAL A 232 -21.13 -5.24 5.79
CA VAL A 232 -19.99 -5.21 6.71
C VAL A 232 -18.70 -5.18 5.90
N ASN A 233 -18.06 -4.01 5.87
CA ASN A 233 -16.83 -3.79 5.13
C ASN A 233 -15.69 -3.46 6.09
N GLU A 234 -15.06 -4.49 6.62
CA GLU A 234 -13.89 -4.36 7.51
C GLU A 234 -12.78 -5.35 7.14
N SER A 235 -11.54 -4.93 7.35
CA SER A 235 -10.35 -5.79 7.33
C SER A 235 -9.67 -5.72 8.68
N ILE A 236 -9.22 -6.88 9.15
CA ILE A 236 -8.59 -7.05 10.46
C ILE A 236 -7.21 -7.67 10.28
N LEU A 237 -6.18 -7.05 10.86
CA LEU A 237 -4.86 -7.64 11.03
C LEU A 237 -4.51 -7.70 12.52
N LYS A 238 -3.85 -8.78 12.93
CA LYS A 238 -3.37 -8.97 14.30
C LYS A 238 -1.86 -8.91 14.31
N ILE A 239 -1.28 -8.13 15.20
CA ILE A 239 0.16 -8.13 15.46
C ILE A 239 0.41 -8.53 16.91
N TYR A 240 1.56 -9.13 17.16
CA TYR A 240 1.95 -9.62 18.47
C TYR A 240 3.21 -8.91 18.95
N LEU A 241 3.25 -8.58 20.22
CA LEU A 241 4.34 -7.89 20.91
C LEU A 241 4.79 -8.74 22.11
N THR A 242 6.05 -8.58 22.50
CA THR A 242 6.53 -8.97 23.83
C THR A 242 6.70 -7.69 24.64
N VAL A 243 6.01 -7.58 25.76
CA VAL A 243 6.15 -6.42 26.67
C VAL A 243 6.78 -6.92 27.95
N LEU A 244 7.98 -6.40 28.22
CA LEU A 244 8.75 -6.73 29.41
C LEU A 244 8.16 -6.02 30.63
N PRO A 245 8.21 -6.66 31.82
CA PRO A 245 8.00 -5.94 33.07
C PRO A 245 9.07 -4.87 33.27
N GLU A 246 8.81 -3.92 34.16
CA GLU A 246 9.79 -2.91 34.62
C GLU A 246 11.07 -3.55 35.17
#